data_AF-A0A1T4L116-F1
#
_entry.id   AF-A0A1T4L116-F1
#
_cell.length_a   1.000
_cell.length_b   1.000
_cell.length_c   1.000
_cell.angle_alpha   90.00
_cell.angle_beta   90.00
_cell.angle_gamma   90.00
#
_symmetry.space_group_name_H-M   'P 1'
#
loop_
_entity.id
_entity.type
_entity.pdbx_description
1 polymer ?
#
loop_
_entity_poly.entity_id
_entity_poly.type
_entity_poly.pdbx_seq_one_letter_code
_entity_poly.pdbx_strand_id
1 'polypeptide(L)'
;MLLRPRQILAPVIFATVFGYFGYHLVNGDRGLLAMVHLQRENQIADQNLAEAEATRKIWERRVSELRNQSIDPDMLDERARILLNYARKDDIIIFTPTR
;
A
#
# COMPACT_ATOMS: atom_id res chain seq x y z
N MET A 1 -3.83 -6.72 -71.13
CA MET A 1 -2.64 -6.73 -70.24
C MET A 1 -3.02 -7.49 -68.97
N LEU A 2 -3.03 -8.83 -69.04
CA LEU A 2 -3.37 -9.69 -67.90
C LEU A 2 -2.11 -9.80 -67.04
N LEU A 3 -2.16 -9.26 -65.81
CA LEU A 3 -1.07 -9.42 -64.85
C LEU A 3 -0.84 -10.91 -64.61
N ARG A 4 0.42 -11.35 -64.69
CA ARG A 4 0.75 -12.77 -64.52
C ARG A 4 0.46 -13.14 -63.06
N PRO A 5 -0.19 -14.28 -62.76
CA PRO A 5 -0.61 -14.64 -61.39
C PRO A 5 0.54 -14.66 -60.38
N ARG A 6 1.77 -14.95 -60.84
CA ARG A 6 3.01 -14.86 -60.05
C ARG A 6 3.32 -13.46 -59.50
N GLN A 7 2.84 -12.39 -60.14
CA GLN A 7 3.13 -11.00 -59.77
C GLN A 7 2.17 -10.45 -58.71
N ILE A 8 0.96 -11.03 -58.60
CA ILE A 8 -0.05 -10.58 -57.63
C ILE A 8 0.02 -11.38 -56.33
N LEU A 9 0.49 -12.63 -56.41
CA LEU A 9 0.52 -13.54 -55.27
C LEU A 9 1.35 -13.00 -54.10
N ALA A 10 2.56 -12.49 -54.38
CA ALA A 10 3.44 -11.98 -53.33
C ALA A 10 2.85 -10.74 -52.62
N PRO A 11 2.40 -9.67 -53.32
CA PRO A 11 1.73 -8.53 -52.68
C PRO A 11 0.53 -8.93 -51.83
N VAL A 12 -0.29 -9.88 -52.29
CA VAL A 12 -1.46 -10.34 -51.52
C VAL A 12 -1.03 -11.04 -50.24
N ILE A 13 -0.05 -11.96 -50.32
CA ILE A 13 0.48 -12.64 -49.12
C ILE A 13 1.05 -11.62 -48.13
N PHE A 14 1.85 -10.66 -48.60
CA PHE A 14 2.39 -9.61 -47.72
C PHE A 14 1.30 -8.75 -47.10
N ALA A 15 0.27 -8.36 -47.87
CA ALA A 15 -0.85 -7.59 -47.34
C ALA A 15 -1.62 -8.38 -46.27
N THR A 16 -1.86 -9.68 -46.47
CA THR A 16 -2.51 -10.55 -45.49
C THR A 16 -1.67 -10.68 -44.22
N VAL A 17 -0.37 -10.96 -44.35
CA VAL A 17 0.55 -11.07 -43.21
C VAL A 17 0.61 -9.76 -42.44
N PHE A 18 0.73 -8.62 -43.13
CA PHE A 18 0.78 -7.31 -42.51
C PHE A 18 -0.54 -6.95 -41.81
N GLY A 19 -1.69 -7.27 -42.42
CA GLY A 19 -3.00 -7.09 -41.80
C GLY A 19 -3.16 -7.93 -40.54
N TYR A 20 -2.74 -9.20 -40.57
CA TYR A 20 -2.76 -10.09 -39.41
C TYR A 20 -1.91 -9.55 -38.26
N PHE A 21 -0.65 -9.18 -38.53
CA PHE A 21 0.22 -8.61 -37.50
C PHE A 21 -0.27 -7.24 -37.02
N GLY A 22 -0.79 -6.39 -37.90
CA GLY A 22 -1.36 -5.10 -37.53
C GLY A 22 -2.56 -5.24 -36.60
N TYR A 23 -3.46 -6.19 -36.88
CA TYR A 23 -4.59 -6.49 -35.99
C TYR A 23 -4.12 -6.97 -34.61
N HIS A 24 -3.19 -7.92 -34.57
CA HIS A 24 -2.65 -8.48 -33.32
C HIS A 24 -1.77 -7.48 -32.54
N LEU A 25 -1.13 -6.52 -33.22
CA LEU A 25 -0.39 -5.45 -32.55
C LEU A 25 -1.32 -4.57 -31.71
N VAL A 26 -2.56 -4.34 -32.18
CA VAL A 26 -3.53 -3.50 -31.47
C VAL A 26 -4.35 -4.31 -30.48
N ASN A 27 -4.94 -5.42 -30.93
CA ASN A 27 -5.93 -6.21 -30.19
C ASN A 27 -5.38 -7.48 -29.55
N GLY A 28 -4.12 -7.83 -29.80
CA GLY A 28 -3.54 -9.04 -29.20
C GLY A 28 -3.34 -8.89 -27.69
N ASP A 29 -3.23 -10.03 -27.01
CA ASP A 29 -3.02 -10.11 -25.55
C ASP A 29 -1.73 -9.41 -25.08
N ARG A 30 -0.79 -9.17 -25.99
CA ARG A 30 0.46 -8.41 -25.75
C ARG A 30 0.56 -7.18 -26.65
N GLY A 31 -0.57 -6.72 -27.18
CA GLY A 31 -0.67 -5.56 -28.03
C GLY A 31 -0.66 -4.25 -27.25
N LEU A 32 -0.81 -3.15 -27.99
CA LEU A 32 -0.79 -1.79 -27.44
C LEU A 32 -1.86 -1.57 -26.38
N LEU A 33 -3.07 -2.09 -26.60
CA LEU A 33 -4.17 -1.94 -25.63
C LEU A 33 -3.88 -2.67 -24.31
N ALA A 34 -3.35 -3.90 -24.39
CA ALA A 34 -2.95 -4.66 -23.22
C ALA A 34 -1.85 -3.95 -22.42
N MET A 35 -0.87 -3.36 -23.12
CA MET A 35 0.19 -2.57 -22.50
C MET A 35 -0.36 -1.34 -21.75
N VAL A 36 -1.26 -0.59 -22.37
CA VAL A 36 -1.91 0.57 -21.72
C VAL A 36 -2.72 0.14 -20.50
N HIS A 37 -3.41 -1.00 -20.58
CA HIS A 37 -4.17 -1.53 -19.45
C HIS A 37 -3.26 -1.90 -18.27
N LEU A 38 -2.20 -2.68 -18.52
CA LEU A 38 -1.21 -3.05 -17.50
C LEU A 38 -0.52 -1.84 -16.87
N GLN A 39 -0.20 -0.82 -17.67
CA GLN A 39 0.37 0.42 -17.16
C GLN A 39 -0.60 1.13 -16.20
N ARG A 40 -1.89 1.15 -16.52
CA ARG A 40 -2.92 1.71 -15.63
C ARG A 40 -3.03 0.92 -14.33
N GLU A 41 -3.02 -0.41 -14.40
CA GLU A 41 -3.07 -1.26 -13.21
C GLU A 41 -1.86 -1.02 -12.30
N ASN A 42 -0.65 -0.92 -12.86
CA ASN A 42 0.55 -0.57 -12.09
C ASN A 42 0.41 0.80 -11.42
N GLN A 43 -0.08 1.82 -12.15
CA GLN A 43 -0.28 3.15 -11.57
C GLN A 43 -1.27 3.14 -10.41
N ILE A 44 -2.36 2.36 -10.51
CA ILE A 44 -3.33 2.20 -9.42
C ILE A 44 -2.69 1.48 -8.23
N ALA A 45 -1.94 0.41 -8.48
CA ALA A 45 -1.24 -0.33 -7.43
C ALA A 45 -0.24 0.56 -6.68
N ASP A 46 0.54 1.37 -7.40
CA ASP A 46 1.49 2.32 -6.81
C ASP A 46 0.79 3.39 -5.97
N GLN A 47 -0.37 3.90 -6.42
CA GLN A 47 -1.18 4.84 -5.64
C GLN A 47 -1.70 4.21 -4.34
N ASN A 48 -2.24 2.99 -4.42
CA ASN A 48 -2.73 2.27 -3.26
C ASN A 48 -1.60 1.98 -2.26
N LEU A 49 -0.41 1.63 -2.75
CA LEU A 49 0.77 1.44 -1.93
C LEU A 49 1.15 2.73 -1.20
N ALA A 50 1.21 3.86 -1.92
CA ALA A 50 1.55 5.16 -1.32
C ALA A 50 0.54 5.58 -0.24
N GLU A 51 -0.76 5.36 -0.46
CA GLU A 51 -1.81 5.63 0.53
C GLU A 51 -1.69 4.74 1.77
N ALA A 52 -1.47 3.44 1.58
CA ALA A 52 -1.27 2.49 2.66
C ALA A 52 -0.02 2.84 3.49
N GLU A 53 1.07 3.21 2.85
CA GLU A 53 2.30 3.64 3.53
C GLU A 53 2.11 4.94 4.31
N ALA A 54 1.41 5.92 3.74
CA ALA A 54 1.09 7.16 4.45
C ALA A 54 0.27 6.88 5.70
N THR A 55 -0.76 6.03 5.58
CA THR A 55 -1.58 5.59 6.70
C THR A 55 -0.75 4.85 7.75
N ARG A 56 0.11 3.92 7.33
CA ARG A 56 1.01 3.19 8.22
C ARG A 56 1.90 4.14 9.01
N LYS A 57 2.53 5.12 8.35
CA LYS A 57 3.40 6.12 9.00
C LYS A 57 2.65 6.96 10.04
N ILE A 58 1.39 7.34 9.78
CA ILE A 58 0.57 8.08 10.75
C ILE A 58 0.34 7.24 12.02
N TRP A 59 0.01 5.96 11.86
CA TRP A 59 -0.21 5.08 13.01
C TRP A 59 1.09 4.73 13.73
N GLU A 60 2.18 4.48 13.01
CA GLU A 60 3.52 4.28 13.59
C GLU A 60 3.93 5.48 14.46
N ARG A 61 3.69 6.72 13.98
CA ARG A 61 3.91 7.94 14.75
C ARG A 61 3.07 7.95 16.03
N ARG A 62 1.75 7.73 15.94
CA ARG A 62 0.84 7.72 17.09
C ARG A 62 1.21 6.65 18.12
N VAL A 63 1.53 5.44 17.66
CA VAL A 63 1.98 4.34 18.53
C VAL A 63 3.31 4.69 19.18
N SER A 64 4.25 5.32 18.47
CA SER A 64 5.51 5.76 19.06
C SER A 64 5.31 6.82 20.16
N GLU A 65 4.35 7.72 19.99
CA GLU A 65 3.98 8.73 21.00
C GLU A 65 3.32 8.10 22.23
N LEU A 66 2.50 7.06 22.04
CA LEU A 66 1.95 6.24 23.14
C LEU A 66 3.04 5.41 23.83
N ARG A 67 4.06 4.95 23.09
CA ARG A 67 5.18 4.19 23.65
C ARG A 67 6.18 5.08 24.40
N ASN A 68 6.33 6.35 24.05
CA ASN A 68 7.02 7.32 24.93
C ASN A 68 6.23 7.58 26.23
N GLN A 69 4.93 7.29 26.25
CA GLN A 69 4.12 7.18 27.47
C GLN A 69 4.06 5.73 27.97
N SER A 70 4.98 4.82 27.57
CA SER A 70 5.10 3.50 28.21
C SER A 70 5.19 3.77 29.70
N ILE A 71 4.13 3.40 30.41
CA ILE A 71 3.83 3.96 31.71
C ILE A 71 5.06 3.78 32.59
N ASP A 72 5.60 4.90 33.08
CA ASP A 72 6.71 4.87 34.01
C ASP A 72 6.28 4.00 35.20
N PRO A 73 7.06 2.99 35.61
CA PRO A 73 6.78 2.20 36.80
C PRO A 73 6.41 3.06 38.01
N ASP A 74 6.99 4.26 38.14
CA ASP A 74 6.68 5.19 39.22
C ASP A 74 5.27 5.78 39.09
N MET A 75 4.81 6.04 37.86
CA MET A 75 3.42 6.48 37.62
C MET A 75 2.40 5.37 37.90
N LEU A 76 2.77 4.09 37.70
CA LEU A 76 1.93 2.95 38.11
C LEU A 76 1.87 2.81 39.63
N ASP A 77 2.99 2.97 40.33
CA ASP A 77 3.04 2.91 41.80
C ASP A 77 2.19 4.04 42.41
N GLU A 78 2.27 5.26 41.86
CA GLU A 78 1.47 6.40 42.29
C GLU A 78 -0.03 6.17 42.04
N ARG A 79 -0.42 5.66 40.85
CA ARG A 79 -1.82 5.31 40.57
C ARG A 79 -2.34 4.21 41.51
N ALA A 80 -1.52 3.21 41.84
CA ALA A 80 -1.89 2.13 42.76
C ALA A 80 -2.07 2.65 44.19
N ARG A 81 -1.19 3.54 44.67
CA ARG A 81 -1.34 4.22 45.97
C ARG A 81 -2.64 5.01 46.04
N ILE A 82 -2.94 5.82 45.02
CA ILE A 82 -4.15 6.68 44.99
C ILE A 82 -5.44 5.85 44.87
N LEU A 83 -5.50 4.88 43.94
CA LEU A 83 -6.75 4.17 43.62
C LEU A 83 -7.04 2.99 44.54
N LEU A 84 -5.99 2.27 44.95
CA LEU A 84 -6.14 1.03 45.74
C LEU A 84 -5.82 1.25 47.22
N ASN A 85 -5.48 2.48 47.61
CA ASN A 85 -4.97 2.80 48.94
C ASN A 85 -3.78 1.88 49.32
N TYR A 86 -2.99 1.51 48.31
CA TYR A 86 -1.89 0.57 48.43
C TYR A 86 -0.71 1.25 49.11
N ALA A 87 -0.18 0.65 50.17
CA ALA A 87 1.05 1.09 50.83
C ALA A 87 1.96 -0.12 51.04
N ARG A 88 3.27 0.07 50.87
CA ARG A 88 4.25 -0.98 51.14
C ARG A 88 4.44 -1.16 52.64
N LYS A 89 4.95 -2.32 53.06
CA LYS A 89 5.17 -2.66 54.48
C LYS A 89 6.06 -1.65 55.22
N ASP A 90 6.87 -0.92 54.47
CA ASP A 90 7.92 -0.03 54.96
C ASP A 90 7.51 1.45 54.83
N ASP A 91 6.29 1.74 54.35
CA ASP A 91 5.81 3.10 54.10
C ASP A 91 5.30 3.76 55.40
N ILE A 92 5.64 5.04 55.59
CA ILE A 92 5.19 5.84 56.74
C ILE A 92 3.87 6.53 56.37
N ILE A 93 2.78 6.18 57.06
CA ILE A 93 1.46 6.80 56.87
C ILE A 93 1.31 7.99 57.82
N ILE A 94 1.06 9.18 57.26
CA ILE A 94 0.82 10.41 58.03
C ILE A 94 -0.68 10.76 57.93
N PHE A 95 -1.39 10.74 59.05
CA PHE A 95 -2.77 11.21 59.12
C PHE A 95 -2.80 12.72 59.34
N THR A 96 -3.17 13.47 58.30
CA THR A 96 -3.34 14.92 58.40
C THR A 96 -4.73 15.23 58.98
N PRO A 97 -4.86 16.08 60.01
CA PRO A 97 -6.17 16.43 60.56
C PRO A 97 -6.98 17.22 59.53
N THR A 98 -8.16 16.71 59.21
CA THR A 98 -9.16 17.41 58.40
C THR A 98 -9.67 18.60 59.23
N ARG A 99 -9.56 19.82 58.69
CA ARG A 99 -10.18 21.02 59.28
C ARG A 99 -11.70 20.98 59.15
#